data_AF-A0A3C0ABP6-F1
#
_entry.id   AF-A0A3C0ABP6-F1
#
_cell.length_a   1.000
_cell.length_b   1.000
_cell.length_c   1.000
_cell.angle_alpha   90.00
_cell.angle_beta   90.00
_cell.angle_gamma   90.00
#
_symmetry.space_group_name_H-M   'P 1'
#
loop_
_entity.id
_entity.type
_entity.pdbx_description
1 polymer ?
#
loop_
_entity_poly.entity_id
_entity_poly.type
_entity_poly.pdbx_seq_one_letter_code
_entity_poly.pdbx_strand_id
1 'polypeptide(L)'
;MSFDPIPYDTFSAFIHFLSVFGSAMLLALIVCLIVGVITRGTKGITDVFMAIGDFFVQIFHLSCRRIWSLSVLTIRESLRQKILFVFIIFAVLFMFAGWFLSGAADRPDLQIQSYIDFVLKAISWLVIPIMLLLACWSLPEDIRLRTIHTVVTKPTYRIEIVMGRMLGFTLLGSVILLVMGTVGYIWINRQVPKSAQYQLVSKVP
;
A
#
# COMPACT_ATOMS: atom_id res chain seq x y z
N MET A 1 -26.50 -14.83 -23.38
CA MET A 1 -25.37 -13.88 -23.50
C MET A 1 -24.14 -14.72 -23.77
N SER A 2 -23.73 -14.83 -25.03
CA SER A 2 -22.48 -15.50 -25.41
C SER A 2 -21.33 -14.64 -24.89
N PHE A 3 -20.56 -15.18 -23.95
CA PHE A 3 -19.28 -14.60 -23.59
C PHE A 3 -18.31 -14.92 -24.73
N ASP A 4 -18.14 -13.97 -25.65
CA ASP A 4 -17.01 -13.99 -26.57
C ASP A 4 -15.82 -13.39 -25.81
N PRO A 5 -14.84 -14.21 -25.36
CA PRO A 5 -13.64 -13.69 -24.73
C PRO A 5 -12.83 -12.97 -25.80
N ILE A 6 -12.93 -11.65 -25.84
CA ILE A 6 -12.03 -10.81 -26.63
C ILE A 6 -10.63 -11.05 -26.03
N PRO A 7 -9.68 -11.64 -26.77
CA PRO A 7 -8.35 -11.89 -26.24
C PRO A 7 -7.73 -10.54 -25.85
N TYR A 8 -7.31 -10.42 -24.58
CA TYR A 8 -6.70 -9.19 -24.09
C TYR A 8 -5.35 -8.99 -24.79
N ASP A 9 -5.34 -8.09 -25.77
CA ASP A 9 -4.13 -7.72 -26.48
C ASP A 9 -3.26 -6.81 -25.61
N THR A 10 -2.38 -7.44 -24.83
CA THR A 10 -1.42 -6.78 -23.95
C THR A 10 -0.57 -5.73 -24.68
N PHE A 11 -0.30 -5.93 -25.98
CA PHE A 11 0.52 -5.03 -26.77
C PHE A 11 -0.21 -3.71 -27.06
N SER A 12 -1.48 -3.80 -27.48
CA SER A 12 -2.34 -2.63 -27.69
C SER A 12 -2.54 -1.83 -26.39
N ALA A 13 -2.80 -2.52 -25.27
CA ALA A 13 -2.94 -1.89 -23.97
C ALA A 13 -1.66 -1.14 -23.53
N PHE A 14 -0.49 -1.72 -23.80
CA PHE A 14 0.80 -1.08 -23.50
C PHE A 14 1.01 0.21 -24.31
N ILE A 15 0.65 0.22 -25.60
CA ILE A 15 0.74 1.42 -26.45
C ILE A 15 -0.22 2.52 -25.97
N HIS A 16 -1.45 2.16 -25.59
CA HIS A 16 -2.39 3.12 -25.02
C HIS A 16 -1.88 3.71 -23.70
N PHE A 17 -1.31 2.88 -22.83
CA PHE A 17 -0.68 3.35 -21.60
C PHE A 17 0.48 4.32 -21.90
N LEU A 18 1.35 3.99 -22.85
CA LEU A 18 2.50 4.81 -23.21
C LEU A 18 2.08 6.16 -23.81
N SER A 19 1.03 6.21 -24.62
CA SER A 19 0.53 7.46 -25.22
C SER A 19 -0.15 8.37 -24.18
N VAL A 20 -0.93 7.80 -23.26
CA VAL A 20 -1.52 8.56 -22.15
C VAL A 20 -0.44 9.09 -21.21
N PHE A 21 0.52 8.24 -20.85
CA PHE A 21 1.64 8.64 -19.99
C PHE A 21 2.52 9.72 -20.66
N GLY A 22 2.86 9.54 -21.94
CA GLY A 22 3.66 10.50 -22.69
C GLY A 22 2.98 11.86 -22.86
N SER A 23 1.68 11.87 -23.14
CA SER A 23 0.92 13.13 -23.27
C SER A 23 0.79 13.86 -21.93
N ALA A 24 0.53 13.14 -20.83
CA ALA A 24 0.52 13.72 -19.49
C ALA A 24 1.90 14.29 -19.08
N MET A 25 2.99 13.57 -19.39
CA MET A 25 4.36 14.00 -19.14
C MET A 25 4.70 15.29 -19.91
N LEU A 26 4.32 15.36 -21.19
CA LEU A 26 4.52 16.56 -22.01
C LEU A 26 3.74 17.76 -21.47
N LEU A 27 2.48 17.57 -21.08
CA LEU A 27 1.68 18.63 -20.46
C LEU A 27 2.32 19.13 -19.16
N ALA A 28 2.77 18.23 -18.29
CA ALA A 28 3.44 18.59 -17.05
C ALA A 28 4.75 19.38 -17.29
N LEU A 29 5.52 18.99 -18.31
CA LEU A 29 6.75 19.69 -18.69
C LEU A 29 6.46 21.09 -19.23
N ILE A 30 5.45 21.23 -20.10
CA ILE A 30 4.99 22.52 -20.62
C ILE A 30 4.55 23.43 -19.47
N VAL A 31 3.77 22.92 -18.52
CA VAL A 31 3.34 23.68 -17.33
C VAL A 31 4.55 24.12 -16.49
N CYS A 32 5.51 23.23 -16.22
CA CYS A 32 6.73 23.59 -15.51
C CYS A 32 7.55 24.66 -16.23
N LEU A 33 7.64 24.59 -17.56
CA LEU A 33 8.35 25.58 -18.36
C LEU A 33 7.65 26.94 -18.31
N ILE A 34 6.32 26.96 -18.47
CA ILE A 34 5.52 28.19 -18.36
C ILE A 34 5.68 28.82 -16.96
N VAL A 35 5.50 28.04 -15.90
CA VAL A 35 5.66 28.52 -14.51
C VAL A 35 7.10 28.99 -14.25
N GLY A 36 8.10 28.26 -14.75
CA GLY A 36 9.51 28.62 -14.64
C GLY A 36 9.82 29.95 -15.32
N VAL A 37 9.30 30.17 -16.52
CA VAL A 37 9.47 31.43 -17.28
C VAL A 37 8.78 32.59 -16.57
N ILE A 38 7.55 32.39 -16.08
CA ILE A 38 6.78 33.45 -15.39
C ILE A 38 7.46 33.85 -14.07
N THR A 39 7.97 32.88 -13.30
CA THR A 39 8.52 33.17 -11.96
C THR A 39 9.99 33.61 -11.97
N ARG A 40 10.82 33.11 -12.90
CA ARG A 40 12.28 33.30 -12.91
C ARG A 40 12.84 33.85 -14.22
N GLY A 41 12.01 34.15 -15.21
CA GLY A 41 12.43 34.64 -16.52
C GLY A 41 13.26 33.62 -17.30
N THR A 42 14.32 34.06 -17.98
CA THR A 42 15.17 33.20 -18.83
C THR A 42 15.94 32.13 -18.06
N LYS A 43 16.23 32.35 -16.77
CA LYS A 43 16.86 31.36 -15.88
C LYS A 43 15.91 30.20 -15.54
N GLY A 44 14.60 30.40 -15.65
CA GLY A 44 13.62 29.34 -15.43
C GLY A 44 13.71 28.21 -16.46
N ILE A 45 14.12 28.52 -17.70
CA ILE A 45 14.30 27.50 -18.74
C ILE A 45 15.51 26.61 -18.42
N THR A 46 16.65 27.22 -18.05
CA THR A 46 17.85 26.46 -17.68
C THR A 46 17.63 25.62 -16.43
N ASP A 47 16.88 26.13 -15.45
CA ASP A 47 16.53 25.38 -14.23
C ASP A 47 15.70 24.12 -14.57
N VAL A 48 14.74 24.21 -15.49
CA VAL A 48 13.92 23.06 -15.91
C VAL A 48 14.75 22.01 -16.64
N PHE A 49 15.62 22.42 -17.58
CA PHE A 49 16.51 21.47 -18.28
C PHE A 49 17.50 20.80 -17.33
N MET A 50 18.06 21.56 -16.39
CA MET A 50 18.99 21.01 -15.38
C MET A 50 18.26 20.08 -14.41
N ALA A 51 17.04 20.41 -13.98
CA ALA A 51 16.22 19.55 -13.15
C ALA A 51 15.84 18.23 -13.83
N ILE A 52 15.56 18.25 -15.14
CA ILE A 52 15.33 17.04 -15.94
C ILE A 52 16.60 16.19 -15.97
N GLY A 53 17.76 16.78 -16.28
CA GLY A 53 19.04 16.08 -16.26
C GLY A 53 19.37 15.47 -14.91
N ASP A 54 19.22 16.25 -13.84
CA ASP A 54 19.43 15.81 -12.46
C ASP A 54 18.49 14.67 -12.08
N PHE A 55 17.23 14.70 -12.52
CA PHE A 55 16.27 13.62 -12.28
C PHE A 55 16.72 12.30 -12.92
N PHE A 56 17.13 12.33 -14.19
CA PHE A 56 17.67 11.16 -14.86
C PHE A 56 18.95 10.65 -14.18
N VAL A 57 19.89 11.53 -13.83
CA VAL A 57 21.11 11.12 -13.11
C VAL A 57 20.77 10.51 -11.76
N GLN A 58 19.81 11.07 -11.02
CA GLN A 58 19.33 10.53 -9.75
C GLN A 58 18.71 9.14 -9.89
N ILE A 59 17.96 8.88 -10.96
CA ILE A 59 17.35 7.56 -11.20
C ILE A 59 18.42 6.47 -11.41
N PHE A 60 19.52 6.82 -12.09
CA PHE A 60 20.61 5.88 -12.36
C PHE A 60 21.52 5.64 -11.16
N HIS A 61 21.60 6.58 -10.21
CA HIS A 61 22.42 6.45 -9.01
C HIS A 61 21.65 5.92 -7.78
N LEU A 62 20.44 5.40 -7.97
CA LEU A 62 19.66 4.78 -6.90
C LEU A 62 20.39 3.55 -6.34
N SER A 63 20.61 3.53 -5.04
CA SER A 63 21.20 2.35 -4.39
C SER A 63 20.17 1.61 -3.52
N CYS A 64 19.89 0.34 -3.86
CA CYS A 64 18.96 -0.50 -3.11
C CYS A 64 19.32 -0.61 -1.62
N ARG A 65 20.62 -0.61 -1.29
CA ARG A 65 21.10 -0.70 0.10
C ARG A 65 20.71 0.53 0.93
N ARG A 66 20.79 1.75 0.38
CA ARG A 66 20.35 2.97 1.09
C ARG A 66 18.84 2.97 1.26
N ILE A 67 18.11 2.65 0.19
CA ILE A 67 16.65 2.53 0.21
C ILE A 67 16.20 1.56 1.30
N TRP A 68 16.80 0.37 1.38
CA TRP A 68 16.48 -0.62 2.43
C TRP A 68 16.72 -0.08 3.85
N SER A 69 17.84 0.61 4.08
CA SER A 69 18.13 1.20 5.40
C SER A 69 17.10 2.25 5.81
N LEU A 70 16.61 3.05 4.84
CA LEU A 70 15.54 4.03 5.05
C LEU A 70 14.19 3.36 5.29
N SER A 71 13.89 2.26 4.59
CA SER A 71 12.69 1.46 4.81
C SER A 71 12.66 0.86 6.22
N VAL A 72 13.76 0.27 6.68
CA VAL A 72 13.87 -0.30 8.03
C VAL A 72 13.72 0.78 9.10
N LEU A 73 14.29 1.97 8.88
CA LEU A 73 14.10 3.10 9.77
C LEU A 73 12.62 3.51 9.85
N THR A 74 11.96 3.62 8.70
CA THR A 74 10.53 3.96 8.62
C THR A 74 9.68 2.94 9.37
N ILE A 75 9.95 1.64 9.20
CA ILE A 75 9.25 0.56 9.93
C ILE A 75 9.39 0.73 11.45
N ARG A 76 10.60 1.01 11.94
CA ARG A 76 10.84 1.21 13.38
C ARG A 76 10.10 2.43 13.92
N GLU A 77 10.04 3.51 13.15
CA GLU A 77 9.29 4.70 13.51
C GLU A 77 7.79 4.41 13.60
N SER A 78 7.23 3.76 12.57
CA SER A 78 5.80 3.40 12.54
C SER A 78 5.40 2.46 13.68
N LEU A 79 6.27 1.51 14.06
CA LEU A 79 6.02 0.63 15.20
C LEU A 79 5.93 1.39 16.53
N ARG A 80 6.71 2.48 16.69
CA ARG A 80 6.67 3.33 17.89
C ARG A 80 5.40 4.17 17.97
N GLN A 81 4.78 4.48 16.84
CA GLN A 81 3.55 5.27 16.74
C GLN A 81 2.28 4.50 17.12
N LYS A 82 2.40 3.44 17.94
CA LYS A 82 1.25 2.67 18.46
C LYS A 82 0.41 1.99 17.37
N ILE A 83 0.98 1.72 16.18
CA ILE A 83 0.31 0.94 15.13
C ILE A 83 -0.08 -0.47 15.62
N LEU A 84 0.59 -0.99 16.65
CA LEU A 84 0.27 -2.30 17.25
C LEU A 84 -1.12 -2.35 17.91
N PHE A 85 -1.77 -1.21 18.19
CA PHE A 85 -3.14 -1.18 18.72
C PHE A 85 -4.16 -1.79 17.75
N VAL A 86 -3.84 -1.83 16.46
CA VAL A 86 -4.62 -2.50 15.42
C VAL A 86 -4.90 -3.97 15.80
N PHE A 87 -3.88 -4.66 16.32
CA PHE A 87 -4.02 -6.06 16.75
C PHE A 87 -4.94 -6.21 17.97
N ILE A 88 -4.98 -5.20 18.86
CA ILE A 88 -5.87 -5.21 20.02
C ILE A 88 -7.32 -5.09 19.54
N ILE A 89 -7.60 -4.12 18.66
CA ILE A 89 -8.95 -3.93 18.09
C ILE A 89 -9.39 -5.20 17.35
N PHE A 90 -8.48 -5.79 16.56
CA PHE A 90 -8.72 -7.04 15.85
C PHE A 90 -9.05 -8.20 16.81
N ALA A 91 -8.28 -8.37 17.88
CA ALA A 91 -8.52 -9.42 18.88
C ALA A 91 -9.88 -9.25 19.58
N VAL A 92 -10.23 -8.01 19.96
CA VAL A 92 -11.53 -7.69 20.57
C VAL A 92 -12.67 -8.03 19.61
N LEU A 93 -12.56 -7.63 18.34
CA LEU A 93 -13.57 -7.91 17.32
C LEU A 93 -13.82 -9.42 17.15
N PHE A 94 -12.75 -10.22 17.16
CA PHE A 94 -12.83 -11.68 17.05
C PHE A 94 -13.39 -12.36 18.31
N MET A 95 -13.22 -11.75 19.48
CA MET A 95 -13.84 -12.22 20.71
C MET A 95 -15.37 -12.13 20.63
N PHE A 96 -15.90 -11.06 20.03
CA PHE A 96 -17.34 -10.89 19.83
C PHE A 96 -17.89 -11.68 18.64
N ALA A 97 -17.06 -11.98 17.64
CA ALA A 97 -17.46 -12.71 16.44
C ALA A 97 -18.10 -14.07 16.73
N GLY A 98 -17.58 -14.80 17.73
CA GLY A 98 -18.12 -16.10 18.13
C GLY A 98 -19.57 -16.03 18.65
N TRP A 99 -19.97 -14.90 19.23
CA TRP A 99 -21.33 -14.70 19.72
C TRP A 99 -22.31 -14.35 18.60
N PHE A 100 -21.86 -13.57 17.61
CA PHE A 100 -22.69 -13.20 16.46
C PHE A 100 -22.94 -14.37 15.50
N LEU A 101 -21.99 -15.30 15.37
CA LEU A 101 -22.11 -16.42 14.42
C LEU A 101 -22.71 -17.70 15.01
N SER A 102 -22.89 -17.80 16.34
CA SER A 102 -23.55 -18.95 16.97
C SER A 102 -25.07 -19.01 16.72
N GLY A 103 -25.71 -17.92 16.27
CA GLY A 103 -27.16 -17.85 16.04
C GLY A 103 -27.66 -18.35 14.68
N ALA A 104 -26.77 -18.63 13.71
CA ALA A 104 -27.12 -19.00 12.34
C ALA A 104 -27.23 -20.53 12.12
N ALA A 105 -27.93 -21.22 13.02
CA ALA A 105 -27.85 -22.68 13.19
C ALA A 105 -28.66 -23.54 12.17
N ASP A 106 -29.38 -22.94 11.22
CA ASP A 106 -30.31 -23.71 10.37
C ASP A 106 -29.67 -24.39 9.15
N ARG A 107 -28.47 -23.96 8.69
CA ARG A 107 -27.76 -24.58 7.55
C ARG A 107 -26.22 -24.52 7.68
N PRO A 108 -25.51 -25.66 7.76
CA PRO A 108 -24.07 -25.70 7.98
C PRO A 108 -23.25 -25.08 6.84
N ASP A 109 -23.72 -25.21 5.59
CA ASP A 109 -23.01 -24.69 4.41
C ASP A 109 -22.99 -23.15 4.36
N LEU A 110 -24.07 -22.50 4.81
CA LEU A 110 -24.17 -21.03 4.88
C LEU A 110 -23.34 -20.46 6.05
N GLN A 111 -23.09 -21.27 7.08
CA GLN A 111 -22.33 -20.84 8.25
C GLN A 111 -20.87 -20.59 7.91
N ILE A 112 -20.23 -21.49 7.15
CA ILE A 112 -18.81 -21.40 6.75
C ILE A 112 -18.56 -20.16 5.90
N GLN A 113 -19.45 -19.88 4.95
CA GLN A 113 -19.37 -18.67 4.12
C GLN A 113 -19.46 -17.42 4.99
N SER A 114 -20.35 -17.41 5.99
CA SER A 114 -20.47 -16.28 6.92
C SER A 114 -19.20 -16.07 7.77
N TYR A 115 -18.54 -17.14 8.24
CA TYR A 115 -17.26 -17.04 8.95
C TYR A 115 -16.16 -16.44 8.06
N ILE A 116 -16.02 -16.93 6.83
CA ILE A 116 -15.00 -16.45 5.88
C ILE A 116 -15.26 -14.98 5.51
N ASP A 117 -16.50 -14.64 5.16
CA ASP A 117 -16.89 -13.28 4.80
C ASP A 117 -16.68 -12.31 5.95
N PHE A 118 -17.01 -12.71 7.18
CA PHE A 118 -16.78 -11.90 8.36
C PHE A 118 -15.29 -11.62 8.57
N VAL A 119 -14.44 -12.65 8.52
CA VAL A 119 -12.99 -12.50 8.70
C VAL A 119 -12.40 -11.61 7.60
N LEU A 120 -12.74 -11.86 6.34
CA LEU A 120 -12.23 -11.06 5.21
C LEU A 120 -12.69 -9.61 5.29
N LYS A 121 -13.97 -9.36 5.61
CA LYS A 121 -14.49 -8.00 5.80
C LYS A 121 -13.83 -7.30 6.99
N ALA A 122 -13.67 -7.98 8.12
CA ALA A 122 -13.02 -7.44 9.30
C ALA A 122 -11.58 -7.02 9.01
N ILE A 123 -10.79 -7.88 8.33
CA ILE A 123 -9.41 -7.53 7.95
C ILE A 123 -9.41 -6.34 7.00
N SER A 124 -10.24 -6.36 5.95
CA SER A 124 -10.29 -5.30 4.94
C SER A 124 -10.69 -3.94 5.54
N TRP A 125 -11.77 -3.90 6.33
CA TRP A 125 -12.26 -2.68 6.97
C TRP A 125 -11.34 -2.15 8.07
N LEU A 126 -10.52 -3.00 8.69
CA LEU A 126 -9.56 -2.54 9.69
C LEU A 126 -8.28 -2.03 9.03
N VAL A 127 -7.73 -2.77 8.06
CA VAL A 127 -6.42 -2.44 7.47
C VAL A 127 -6.47 -1.19 6.60
N ILE A 128 -7.51 -1.01 5.79
CA ILE A 128 -7.64 0.14 4.87
C ILE A 128 -7.53 1.50 5.60
N PRO A 129 -8.38 1.83 6.60
CA PRO A 129 -8.33 3.13 7.23
C PRO A 129 -7.04 3.35 8.01
N ILE A 130 -6.52 2.30 8.65
CA ILE A 130 -5.26 2.38 9.41
C ILE A 130 -4.08 2.67 8.50
N MET A 131 -3.95 1.95 7.38
CA MET A 131 -2.87 2.20 6.42
C MET A 131 -2.99 3.58 5.79
N LEU A 132 -4.22 4.01 5.48
CA LEU A 132 -4.49 5.34 4.93
C LEU A 132 -4.09 6.44 5.91
N LEU A 133 -4.52 6.34 7.18
CA LEU A 133 -4.19 7.32 8.22
C LEU A 133 -2.70 7.35 8.50
N LEU A 134 -2.05 6.18 8.59
CA LEU A 134 -0.62 6.06 8.81
C LEU A 134 0.17 6.74 7.66
N ALA A 135 -0.20 6.44 6.41
CA ALA A 135 0.43 7.05 5.24
C ALA A 135 0.25 8.58 5.23
N CYS A 136 -0.97 9.07 5.47
CA CYS A 136 -1.29 10.48 5.47
C CYS A 136 -0.58 11.26 6.59
N TRP A 137 -0.55 10.70 7.81
CA TRP A 137 0.06 11.36 8.97
C TRP A 137 1.57 11.19 9.07
N SER A 138 2.16 10.25 8.35
CA SER A 138 3.62 10.09 8.35
C SER A 138 4.34 11.35 7.87
N LEU A 139 3.85 12.02 6.82
CA LEU A 139 4.49 13.22 6.27
C LEU A 139 4.47 14.40 7.26
N PRO A 140 3.31 14.79 7.82
CA PRO A 140 3.23 15.85 8.82
C PRO A 140 4.02 15.54 10.09
N GLU A 141 4.05 14.29 10.54
CA GLU A 141 4.77 13.89 11.75
C GLU A 141 6.27 14.12 11.60
N ASP A 142 6.82 13.78 10.44
CA ASP A 142 8.24 13.96 10.16
C ASP A 142 8.67 15.41 10.00
N ILE A 143 7.75 16.26 9.54
CA ILE A 143 7.94 17.72 9.55
C ILE A 143 7.92 18.23 10.99
N ARG A 144 6.95 17.80 11.79
CA ARG A 144 6.79 18.21 13.20
C ARG A 144 8.00 17.85 14.06
N LEU A 145 8.55 16.65 13.87
CA LEU A 145 9.71 16.14 14.63
C LEU A 145 11.06 16.70 14.13
N ARG A 146 11.07 17.55 13.10
CA ARG A 146 12.28 18.10 12.44
C ARG A 146 13.26 17.02 11.95
N THR A 147 12.83 15.77 11.85
CA THR A 147 13.66 14.63 11.43
C THR A 147 14.17 14.81 10.00
N ILE A 148 13.42 15.54 9.17
CA ILE A 148 13.83 15.88 7.79
C ILE A 148 15.15 16.66 7.77
N HIS A 149 15.38 17.56 8.75
CA HIS A 149 16.58 18.40 8.77
C HIS A 149 17.86 17.61 9.09
N THR A 150 17.75 16.46 9.75
CA THR A 150 18.92 15.61 10.04
C THR A 150 19.17 14.58 8.93
N VAL A 151 18.12 14.10 8.27
CA VAL A 151 18.26 13.16 7.14
C VAL A 151 18.85 13.84 5.91
N VAL A 152 18.52 15.11 5.64
CA VAL A 152 19.05 15.88 4.50
C VAL A 152 20.54 16.21 4.62
N THR A 153 21.13 16.14 5.83
CA THR A 153 22.58 16.32 6.00
C THR A 153 23.41 15.13 5.52
N LYS A 154 22.79 13.95 5.38
CA LYS A 154 23.43 12.80 4.74
C LYS A 154 23.26 12.93 3.23
N PRO A 155 24.28 12.58 2.41
CA PRO A 155 24.22 12.73 0.96
C PRO A 155 23.33 11.65 0.32
N THR A 156 22.04 11.66 0.66
CA THR A 156 20.99 10.82 0.07
C THR A 156 20.15 11.65 -0.88
N TYR A 157 19.90 11.12 -2.07
CA TYR A 157 19.06 11.79 -3.05
C TYR A 157 17.61 11.85 -2.53
N ARG A 158 16.89 12.94 -2.86
CA ARG A 158 15.50 13.15 -2.39
C ARG A 158 14.58 11.99 -2.78
N ILE A 159 14.80 11.40 -3.96
CA ILE A 159 14.07 10.24 -4.47
C ILE A 159 14.28 9.00 -3.58
N GLU A 160 15.48 8.77 -3.06
CA GLU A 160 15.76 7.61 -2.18
C GLU A 160 14.96 7.67 -0.88
N ILE A 161 14.69 8.88 -0.36
CA ILE A 161 13.88 9.08 0.86
C ILE A 161 12.42 8.70 0.60
N VAL A 162 11.85 9.16 -0.51
CA VAL A 162 10.46 8.87 -0.87
C VAL A 162 10.29 7.38 -1.16
N MET A 163 11.19 6.79 -1.97
CA MET A 163 11.16 5.37 -2.30
C MET A 163 11.35 4.48 -1.06
N GLY A 164 12.28 4.84 -0.18
CA GLY A 164 12.52 4.15 1.09
C GLY A 164 11.28 4.13 1.97
N ARG A 165 10.52 5.24 2.03
CA ARG A 165 9.27 5.32 2.78
C ARG A 165 8.13 4.53 2.16
N MET A 166 7.93 4.66 0.84
CA MET A 166 6.92 3.89 0.13
C MET A 166 7.12 2.40 0.37
N LEU A 167 8.36 1.91 0.19
CA LEU A 167 8.70 0.52 0.47
C LEU A 167 8.55 0.15 1.95
N GLY A 168 8.89 1.06 2.88
CA GLY A 168 8.69 0.84 4.31
C GLY A 168 7.23 0.61 4.69
N PHE A 169 6.32 1.46 4.18
CA PHE A 169 4.87 1.31 4.43
C PHE A 169 4.29 0.11 3.71
N THR A 170 4.70 -0.18 2.47
CA THR A 170 4.28 -1.38 1.76
C THR A 170 4.67 -2.63 2.53
N LEU A 171 5.93 -2.74 2.98
CA LEU A 171 6.38 -3.89 3.77
C LEU A 171 5.65 -4.01 5.10
N LEU A 172 5.46 -2.91 5.81
CA LEU A 172 4.74 -2.89 7.08
C LEU A 172 3.27 -3.31 6.89
N GLY A 173 2.61 -2.81 5.85
CA GLY A 173 1.26 -3.19 5.47
C GLY A 173 1.14 -4.66 5.09
N SER A 174 2.08 -5.18 4.29
CA SER A 174 2.16 -6.60 3.94
C SER A 174 2.34 -7.49 5.17
N VAL A 175 3.21 -7.10 6.11
CA VAL A 175 3.42 -7.86 7.36
C VAL A 175 2.16 -7.86 8.21
N ILE A 176 1.49 -6.72 8.38
CA ILE A 176 0.24 -6.64 9.15
C ILE A 176 -0.86 -7.49 8.51
N LEU A 177 -1.03 -7.41 7.19
CA LEU A 177 -1.98 -8.24 6.45
C LEU A 177 -1.68 -9.74 6.61
N LEU A 178 -0.41 -10.13 6.52
CA LEU A 178 0.02 -11.53 6.69
C LEU A 178 -0.31 -12.02 8.11
N VAL A 179 0.01 -11.25 9.14
CA VAL A 179 -0.31 -11.61 10.53
C VAL A 179 -1.82 -11.70 10.75
N MET A 180 -2.60 -10.72 10.29
CA MET A 180 -4.05 -10.74 10.44
C MET A 180 -4.70 -11.89 9.66
N GLY A 181 -4.24 -12.17 8.45
CA GLY A 181 -4.72 -13.27 7.62
C GLY A 181 -4.41 -14.64 8.24
N THR A 182 -3.20 -14.83 8.76
CA THR A 182 -2.80 -16.08 9.44
C THR A 182 -3.60 -16.30 10.73
N VAL A 183 -3.77 -15.27 11.57
CA VAL A 183 -4.61 -15.36 12.78
C VAL A 183 -6.07 -15.63 12.43
N GLY A 184 -6.61 -14.94 11.42
CA GLY A 184 -7.97 -15.16 10.91
C GLY A 184 -8.18 -16.59 10.43
N TYR A 185 -7.24 -17.15 9.66
CA TYR A 185 -7.28 -18.53 9.19
C TYR A 185 -7.26 -19.55 10.35
N ILE A 186 -6.39 -19.35 11.34
CA ILE A 186 -6.32 -20.20 12.54
C ILE A 186 -7.65 -20.16 13.30
N TRP A 187 -8.26 -18.99 13.42
CA TRP A 187 -9.55 -18.82 14.11
C TRP A 187 -10.71 -19.53 13.41
N ILE A 188 -10.76 -19.49 12.07
CA ILE A 188 -11.75 -20.23 11.26
C ILE A 188 -11.56 -21.73 11.48
N ASN A 189 -10.33 -22.23 11.35
CA ASN A 189 -10.05 -23.67 11.50
C ASN A 189 -10.38 -24.19 12.90
N ARG A 190 -10.38 -23.33 13.93
CA ARG A 190 -10.74 -23.72 15.30
C ARG A 190 -12.25 -23.79 15.55
N GLN A 191 -13.06 -23.04 14.79
CA GLN A 191 -14.53 -23.07 14.93
C GLN A 191 -15.21 -24.08 14.02
N VAL A 192 -14.62 -24.41 12.87
CA VAL A 192 -15.20 -25.37 11.94
C VAL A 192 -14.91 -26.81 12.41
N PRO A 193 -15.92 -27.66 12.68
CA PRO A 193 -15.71 -29.05 13.04
C PRO A 193 -15.08 -29.87 11.88
N LYS A 194 -14.26 -30.87 12.22
CA LYS A 194 -13.45 -31.68 11.26
C LYS A 194 -14.27 -32.33 10.13
N SER A 195 -15.57 -32.55 10.32
CA SER A 195 -16.48 -33.11 9.31
C SER A 195 -16.79 -32.17 8.14
N ALA A 196 -16.58 -30.86 8.27
CA ALA A 196 -16.91 -29.86 7.25
C ALA A 196 -15.68 -29.23 6.56
N GLN A 197 -14.46 -29.68 6.89
CA GLN A 197 -13.22 -29.16 6.29
C GLN A 197 -13.12 -29.37 4.77
N TYR A 198 -13.88 -30.32 4.20
CA TYR A 198 -13.91 -30.56 2.75
C TYR A 198 -14.47 -29.36 1.96
N GLN A 199 -15.28 -28.49 2.59
CA GLN A 199 -15.85 -27.30 1.96
C GLN A 199 -14.92 -26.08 1.96
N LEU A 200 -13.77 -26.16 2.63
CA LEU A 200 -12.73 -25.12 2.62
C LEU A 200 -11.92 -25.13 1.32
N VAL A 201 -12.02 -26.20 0.53
CA VAL A 201 -11.44 -26.27 -0.81
C VAL A 201 -12.40 -25.54 -1.73
N SER A 202 -11.90 -24.54 -2.47
CA SER A 202 -12.71 -23.77 -3.41
C SER A 202 -13.42 -24.75 -4.35
N LYS A 203 -14.76 -24.78 -4.30
CA LYS A 203 -15.52 -25.40 -5.38
C LYS A 203 -15.26 -24.56 -6.62
N VAL A 204 -14.49 -25.14 -7.54
CA VAL A 204 -14.30 -24.60 -8.88
C VAL A 204 -15.71 -24.48 -9.50
N PRO A 205 -16.09 -23.31 -10.04
CA PRO A 205 -17.34 -23.17 -10.77
C PRO A 205 -17.37 -24.07 -12.01
#